data_AF-A0A5C6GAJ6-F1
#
_entry.id   AF-A0A5C6GAJ6-F1
#
_cell.length_a   1.000
_cell.length_b   1.000
_cell.length_c   1.000
_cell.angle_alpha   90.00
_cell.angle_beta   90.00
_cell.angle_gamma   90.00
#
_symmetry.space_group_name_H-M   'P 1'
#
loop_
_entity.id
_entity.type
_entity.pdbx_description
1 polymer ?
#
loop_
_entity_poly.entity_id
_entity_poly.type
_entity_poly.pdbx_seq_one_letter_code
_entity_poly.pdbx_strand_id
1 'polypeptide(L)'
;MPCETSKPSTLTLAEDAPSLLKQDLELRRLLAESHLFAPHAATKSLSAVSSNAAQPRSFAAGRTRQRTTDLRVQALGSKLSIHKQDKMPMHMRKGMAAASDAREAKRRREAKENGVILEKETGKKRRERGRRGEVDRPGVGRLKGAELRISERDVKRIEGTRDVFGRKGRK
;
A
#
# COMPACT_ATOMS: atom_id res chain seq x y z
N MET A 1 -13.89 41.04 39.34
CA MET A 1 -13.35 39.86 38.65
C MET A 1 -14.47 39.23 37.84
N PRO A 2 -14.63 39.53 36.55
CA PRO A 2 -15.65 38.89 35.73
C PRO A 2 -15.22 37.46 35.37
N CYS A 3 -16.06 36.48 35.70
CA CYS A 3 -15.94 35.10 35.26
C CYS A 3 -16.34 35.00 33.77
N GLU A 4 -15.40 34.59 32.91
CA GLU A 4 -15.71 34.26 31.52
C GLU A 4 -16.36 32.88 31.46
N THR A 5 -17.63 32.84 31.07
CA THR A 5 -18.35 31.61 30.75
C THR A 5 -17.97 31.19 29.33
N SER A 6 -17.21 30.09 29.22
CA SER A 6 -16.88 29.48 27.92
C SER A 6 -18.16 28.95 27.26
N LYS A 7 -18.58 29.60 26.18
CA LYS A 7 -19.70 29.16 25.33
C LYS A 7 -19.36 27.79 24.71
N PRO A 8 -20.27 26.79 24.72
CA PRO A 8 -20.04 25.54 24.02
C PRO A 8 -20.12 25.85 22.51
N SER A 9 -18.98 25.75 21.82
CA SER A 9 -18.96 25.74 20.37
C SER A 9 -19.58 24.44 19.88
N THR A 10 -20.87 24.46 19.57
CA THR A 10 -21.47 23.53 18.62
C THR A 10 -20.85 23.78 17.24
N LEU A 11 -19.61 23.32 17.09
CA LEU A 11 -19.03 23.08 15.77
C LEU A 11 -19.93 22.03 15.13
N THR A 12 -20.54 22.38 14.00
CA THR A 12 -21.20 21.44 13.10
C THR A 12 -20.17 20.40 12.67
N LEU A 13 -20.02 19.35 13.48
CA LEU A 13 -19.15 18.23 13.17
C LEU A 13 -19.74 17.57 11.93
N ALA A 14 -18.94 17.45 10.87
CA ALA A 14 -19.36 16.69 9.70
C ALA A 14 -19.75 15.28 10.17
N GLU A 15 -21.00 14.89 9.97
CA GLU A 15 -21.56 13.58 10.35
C GLU A 15 -21.10 12.46 9.39
N ASP A 16 -20.09 12.74 8.55
CA ASP A 16 -19.52 11.78 7.63
C ASP A 16 -18.76 10.66 8.38
N ALA A 17 -18.84 9.43 7.86
CA ALA A 17 -18.11 8.29 8.41
C ALA A 17 -16.60 8.54 8.68
N PRO A 18 -15.81 9.19 7.79
CA PRO A 18 -14.39 9.45 8.06
C PRO A 18 -14.13 10.48 9.16
N SER A 19 -15.01 11.46 9.39
CA SER A 19 -14.85 12.43 10.49
C SER A 19 -15.18 11.78 11.84
N LEU A 20 -16.25 11.00 11.90
CA LEU A 20 -16.61 10.23 13.10
C LEU A 20 -15.51 9.24 13.48
N LEU A 21 -14.96 8.51 12.51
CA LEU A 21 -13.82 7.62 12.75
C LEU A 21 -12.60 8.36 13.29
N LYS A 22 -12.31 9.58 12.82
CA LYS A 22 -11.16 10.36 13.33
C LYS A 22 -11.34 10.74 14.80
N GLN A 23 -12.57 11.01 15.23
CA GLN A 23 -12.92 11.43 16.59
C GLN A 23 -12.92 10.23 17.56
N ASP A 24 -13.46 9.09 17.13
CA ASP A 24 -13.57 7.90 17.98
C ASP A 24 -12.31 7.02 17.90
N LEU A 25 -11.48 7.12 18.93
CA LEU A 25 -10.27 6.33 19.10
C LEU A 25 -10.59 4.85 19.36
N GLU A 26 -11.66 4.55 20.11
CA GLU A 26 -12.00 3.17 20.50
C GLU A 26 -12.51 2.39 19.31
N LEU A 27 -13.38 2.99 18.50
CA LEU A 27 -13.85 2.42 17.25
C LEU A 27 -12.70 2.15 16.27
N ARG A 28 -11.76 3.09 16.13
CA ARG A 28 -10.56 2.89 15.30
C ARG A 28 -9.74 1.69 15.76
N ARG A 29 -9.51 1.53 17.06
CA ARG A 29 -8.80 0.38 17.63
C ARG A 29 -9.55 -0.91 17.38
N LEU A 30 -10.87 -0.93 17.62
CA LEU A 30 -11.71 -2.10 17.44
C LEU A 30 -11.70 -2.60 15.99
N LEU A 31 -11.88 -1.69 15.02
CA LEU A 31 -11.89 -2.05 13.61
C LEU A 31 -10.52 -2.59 13.15
N ALA A 32 -9.42 -1.93 13.54
CA ALA A 32 -8.07 -2.33 13.17
C ALA A 32 -7.64 -3.66 13.82
N GLU A 33 -8.04 -3.91 15.08
CA GLU A 33 -7.65 -5.09 15.86
C GLU A 33 -8.62 -6.27 15.71
N SER A 34 -9.77 -6.08 15.04
CA SER A 34 -10.84 -7.07 14.89
C SER A 34 -10.35 -8.44 14.42
N HIS A 35 -9.38 -8.51 13.51
CA HIS A 35 -8.84 -9.78 13.00
C HIS A 35 -8.05 -10.58 14.05
N LEU A 36 -7.57 -9.95 15.12
CA LEU A 36 -6.92 -10.65 16.24
C LEU A 36 -7.95 -11.25 17.21
N PHE A 37 -9.13 -10.63 17.30
CA PHE A 37 -10.24 -11.08 18.14
C PHE A 37 -11.17 -12.07 17.43
N ALA A 38 -11.35 -11.93 16.11
CA ALA A 38 -12.14 -12.82 15.27
C ALA A 38 -11.82 -14.32 15.43
N PRO A 39 -10.55 -14.79 15.45
CA PRO A 39 -10.26 -16.20 15.68
C PRO A 39 -10.68 -16.69 17.07
N HIS A 40 -10.85 -15.79 18.04
CA HIS A 40 -11.36 -16.09 19.38
C HIS A 40 -12.88 -15.90 19.53
N ALA A 41 -13.51 -15.14 18.63
CA ALA A 41 -14.96 -14.89 18.62
C ALA A 41 -15.72 -15.85 17.68
N ALA A 42 -15.12 -16.24 16.55
CA ALA A 42 -15.69 -17.21 15.61
C ALA A 42 -15.93 -18.57 16.28
N THR A 43 -15.15 -18.92 17.31
CA THR A 43 -15.39 -20.12 18.14
C THR A 43 -16.69 -20.11 18.94
N LYS A 44 -17.40 -18.97 19.04
CA LYS A 44 -18.70 -18.89 19.74
C LYS A 44 -19.93 -18.91 18.83
N SER A 45 -19.79 -18.67 17.52
CA SER A 45 -20.95 -18.58 16.60
C SER A 45 -20.80 -19.36 15.30
N LEU A 46 -19.61 -19.82 14.92
CA LEU A 46 -19.40 -20.60 13.70
C LEU A 46 -18.50 -21.78 14.04
N SER A 47 -19.13 -22.93 14.27
CA SER A 47 -18.44 -24.21 14.30
C SER A 47 -17.70 -24.44 12.98
N ALA A 48 -16.40 -24.66 13.12
CA ALA A 48 -15.47 -25.30 12.19
C ALA A 48 -14.54 -24.44 11.31
N VAL A 49 -13.28 -24.92 11.33
CA VAL A 49 -12.19 -24.80 10.34
C VAL A 49 -11.21 -23.64 10.49
N SER A 50 -10.39 -23.72 11.55
CA SER A 50 -8.95 -23.72 11.33
C SER A 50 -8.33 -24.74 12.29
N SER A 51 -7.63 -25.73 11.75
CA SER A 51 -7.04 -26.90 12.40
C SER A 51 -5.88 -26.57 13.34
N ASN A 52 -6.01 -25.48 14.10
CA ASN A 52 -5.07 -25.00 15.09
C ASN A 52 -5.80 -24.17 16.17
N ALA A 53 -7.05 -24.54 16.48
CA ALA A 53 -7.73 -24.14 17.70
C ALA A 53 -6.90 -24.68 18.88
N ALA A 54 -5.83 -23.95 19.18
CA ALA A 54 -5.00 -24.23 20.32
C ALA A 54 -5.93 -24.15 21.51
N GLN A 55 -6.08 -25.28 22.20
CA GLN A 55 -6.55 -25.36 23.58
C GLN A 55 -6.12 -24.10 24.32
N PRO A 56 -6.96 -23.46 25.16
CA PRO A 56 -6.68 -22.17 25.76
C PRO A 56 -5.30 -22.20 26.41
N ARG A 57 -4.29 -21.73 25.67
CA ARG A 57 -2.91 -21.79 26.13
C ARG A 57 -2.85 -20.81 27.28
N SER A 58 -2.19 -21.18 28.38
CA SER A 58 -1.96 -20.26 29.49
C SER A 58 -1.48 -18.91 28.93
N PHE A 59 -2.08 -17.81 29.40
CA PHE A 59 -1.81 -16.45 28.92
C PHE A 59 -2.17 -16.14 27.45
N ALA A 60 -3.16 -16.83 26.86
CA ALA A 60 -3.68 -16.49 25.53
C ALA A 60 -4.10 -15.01 25.41
N ALA A 61 -4.84 -14.51 26.41
CA ALA A 61 -5.23 -13.10 26.51
C ALA A 61 -4.01 -12.14 26.63
N GLY A 62 -2.94 -12.58 27.30
CA GLY A 62 -1.70 -11.82 27.37
C GLY A 62 -1.00 -11.70 26.02
N ARG A 63 -0.99 -12.77 25.22
CA ARG A 63 -0.39 -12.78 23.88
C ARG A 63 -1.19 -11.92 22.90
N THR A 64 -2.53 -11.96 22.95
CA THR A 64 -3.36 -11.08 22.14
C THR A 64 -3.15 -9.62 22.54
N ARG A 65 -3.09 -9.32 23.85
CA ARG A 65 -2.74 -7.99 24.37
C ARG A 65 -1.40 -7.49 23.81
N GLN A 66 -0.35 -8.31 23.79
CA GLN A 66 0.96 -7.90 23.27
C GLN A 66 0.92 -7.56 21.76
N ARG A 67 0.10 -8.28 20.98
CA ARG A 67 -0.07 -8.00 19.55
C ARG A 67 -0.90 -6.74 19.31
N THR A 68 -1.98 -6.54 20.07
CA THR A 68 -2.78 -5.32 19.95
C THR A 68 -1.99 -4.09 20.37
N THR A 69 -1.16 -4.18 21.42
CA THR A 69 -0.27 -3.06 21.81
C THR A 69 0.74 -2.72 20.72
N ASP A 70 1.31 -3.71 20.04
CA ASP A 70 2.24 -3.47 18.92
C ASP A 70 1.54 -2.78 17.74
N LEU A 71 0.33 -3.22 17.38
CA LEU A 71 -0.49 -2.55 16.34
C LEU A 71 -0.85 -1.10 16.72
N ARG A 72 -1.15 -0.83 18.00
CA ARG A 72 -1.41 0.54 18.47
C ARG A 72 -0.18 1.43 18.32
N VAL A 73 1.01 0.92 18.66
CA VAL A 73 2.27 1.65 18.49
C VAL A 73 2.56 1.90 17.00
N GLN A 74 2.24 0.94 16.14
CA GLN A 74 2.32 1.12 14.68
C GLN A 74 1.36 2.19 14.17
N ALA A 75 0.12 2.21 14.68
CA ALA A 75 -0.87 3.24 14.34
C ALA A 75 -0.47 4.65 14.79
N LEU A 76 0.34 4.77 15.84
CA LEU A 76 0.92 6.04 16.28
C LEU A 76 2.08 6.52 15.38
N GLY A 77 2.64 5.65 14.53
CA GLY A 77 3.67 6.01 13.56
C GLY A 77 4.94 5.17 13.60
N SER A 78 5.00 4.07 14.37
CA SER A 78 6.16 3.17 14.29
C SER A 78 6.23 2.51 12.90
N LYS A 79 7.42 2.51 12.30
CA LYS A 79 7.65 1.91 10.97
C LYS A 79 7.88 0.40 11.05
N LEU A 80 8.28 -0.09 12.22
CA LEU A 80 8.66 -1.46 12.49
C LEU A 80 7.75 -2.03 13.58
N SER A 81 7.46 -3.32 13.49
CA SER A 81 6.73 -4.11 14.48
C SER A 81 7.74 -4.85 15.36
N ILE A 82 7.50 -4.87 16.67
CA ILE A 82 8.36 -5.55 17.65
C ILE A 82 8.28 -7.07 17.49
N HIS A 83 7.13 -7.59 17.02
CA HIS A 83 6.90 -9.02 16.85
C HIS A 83 7.43 -9.58 15.53
N LYS A 84 7.96 -8.72 14.64
CA LYS A 84 8.50 -9.17 13.36
C LYS A 84 9.90 -9.77 13.57
N GLN A 85 10.09 -11.00 13.11
CA GLN A 85 11.40 -11.64 13.14
C GLN A 85 12.29 -11.13 11.99
N ASP A 86 13.35 -10.40 12.34
CA ASP A 86 14.25 -9.78 11.34
C ASP A 86 15.26 -10.77 10.74
N LYS A 87 15.89 -11.61 11.58
CA LYS A 87 16.91 -12.56 11.14
C LYS A 87 16.28 -13.90 10.77
N MET A 88 16.14 -14.13 9.46
CA MET A 88 15.69 -15.39 8.87
C MET A 88 16.59 -15.77 7.68
N PRO A 89 16.96 -17.06 7.50
CA PRO A 89 17.62 -17.53 6.30
C PRO A 89 16.81 -17.21 5.03
N MET A 90 17.50 -16.85 3.95
CA MET A 90 16.85 -16.32 2.74
C MET A 90 15.84 -17.29 2.13
N HIS A 91 16.14 -18.59 2.08
CA HIS A 91 15.25 -19.61 1.51
C HIS A 91 13.94 -19.73 2.29
N MET A 92 13.97 -19.59 3.62
CA MET A 92 12.82 -19.74 4.50
C MET A 92 11.95 -18.50 4.38
N ARG A 93 12.57 -17.32 4.41
CA ARG A 93 11.86 -16.06 4.21
C ARG A 93 11.13 -16.02 2.87
N LYS A 94 11.79 -16.47 1.79
CA LYS A 94 11.18 -16.58 0.46
C LYS A 94 10.05 -17.61 0.45
N GLY A 95 10.26 -18.78 1.04
CA GLY A 95 9.25 -19.84 1.11
C GLY A 95 7.99 -19.41 1.86
N MET A 96 8.14 -18.73 3.00
CA MET A 96 7.00 -18.22 3.79
C MET A 96 6.20 -17.17 3.01
N ALA A 97 6.89 -16.22 2.35
CA ALA A 97 6.22 -15.21 1.53
C ALA A 97 5.51 -15.83 0.31
N ALA A 98 6.16 -16.78 -0.38
CA ALA A 98 5.54 -17.49 -1.50
C ALA A 98 4.32 -18.31 -1.04
N ALA A 99 4.39 -18.95 0.13
CA ALA A 99 3.28 -19.71 0.68
C ALA A 99 2.11 -18.81 1.11
N SER A 100 2.36 -17.64 1.69
CA SER A 100 1.30 -16.68 2.00
C SER A 100 0.63 -16.16 0.74
N ASP A 101 1.42 -15.78 -0.26
CA ASP A 101 0.92 -15.27 -1.54
C ASP A 101 0.11 -16.34 -2.28
N ALA A 102 0.56 -17.59 -2.27
CA ALA A 102 -0.17 -18.72 -2.88
C ALA A 102 -1.50 -19.02 -2.17
N ARG A 103 -1.55 -18.94 -0.83
CA ARG A 103 -2.79 -19.12 -0.06
C ARG A 103 -3.80 -18.02 -0.37
N GLU A 104 -3.34 -16.77 -0.46
CA GLU A 104 -4.19 -15.63 -0.79
C GLU A 104 -4.70 -15.71 -2.23
N ALA A 105 -3.83 -16.07 -3.19
CA ALA A 105 -4.20 -16.26 -4.59
C ALA A 105 -5.25 -17.37 -4.76
N LYS A 106 -5.08 -18.50 -4.05
CA LYS A 106 -6.06 -19.59 -4.04
C LYS A 106 -7.40 -19.13 -3.47
N ARG A 107 -7.42 -18.45 -2.30
CA ARG A 107 -8.64 -17.89 -1.70
C ARG A 107 -9.37 -16.95 -2.65
N ARG A 108 -8.65 -16.08 -3.37
CA ARG A 108 -9.26 -15.12 -4.31
C ARG A 108 -9.81 -15.81 -5.56
N ARG A 109 -9.10 -16.82 -6.07
CA ARG A 109 -9.57 -17.64 -7.19
C ARG A 109 -10.87 -18.35 -6.82
N GLU A 110 -10.89 -19.04 -5.68
CA GLU A 110 -12.07 -19.73 -5.17
C GLU A 110 -13.23 -18.77 -4.89
N ALA A 111 -12.96 -17.60 -4.30
CA ALA A 111 -13.99 -16.59 -4.08
C ALA A 111 -14.57 -16.07 -5.40
N LYS A 112 -13.73 -15.84 -6.43
CA LYS A 112 -14.17 -15.43 -7.76
C LYS A 112 -15.02 -16.51 -8.44
N GLU A 113 -14.62 -17.77 -8.32
CA GLU A 113 -15.35 -18.92 -8.88
C GLU A 113 -16.71 -19.11 -8.18
N ASN A 114 -16.78 -18.86 -6.88
CA ASN A 114 -18.01 -18.99 -6.08
C ASN A 114 -18.85 -17.70 -5.99
N GLY A 115 -18.43 -16.60 -6.61
CA GLY A 115 -19.14 -15.31 -6.56
C GLY A 115 -19.07 -14.56 -5.22
N VAL A 116 -18.12 -14.89 -4.34
CA VAL A 116 -17.90 -14.21 -3.05
C VAL A 116 -17.03 -12.95 -3.25
N ILE A 117 -17.51 -11.80 -2.76
CA ILE A 117 -16.77 -10.53 -2.83
C ILE A 117 -15.80 -10.44 -1.65
N LEU A 118 -14.51 -10.27 -1.95
CA LEU A 118 -13.44 -10.07 -0.95
C LEU A 118 -13.00 -8.60 -0.90
N GLU A 119 -12.24 -8.23 0.13
CA GLU A 119 -11.63 -6.91 0.18
C GLU A 119 -10.71 -6.65 -1.03
N LYS A 120 -10.73 -5.41 -1.51
CA LYS A 120 -9.85 -4.95 -2.59
C LYS A 120 -8.44 -4.84 -2.05
N GLU A 121 -7.47 -5.45 -2.74
CA GLU A 121 -6.06 -5.23 -2.44
C GLU A 121 -5.74 -3.74 -2.58
N THR A 122 -5.13 -3.17 -1.55
CA THR A 122 -4.45 -1.88 -1.69
C THR A 122 -3.17 -2.16 -2.46
N GLY A 123 -3.15 -1.80 -3.75
CA GLY A 123 -2.08 -2.18 -4.67
C GLY A 123 -0.70 -1.88 -4.10
N LYS A 124 0.17 -2.89 -4.02
CA LYS A 124 1.60 -2.70 -3.77
C LYS A 124 2.11 -1.75 -4.85
N LYS A 125 2.47 -0.51 -4.49
CA LYS A 125 2.96 0.51 -5.43
C LYS A 125 4.09 -0.13 -6.25
N ARG A 126 3.79 -0.50 -7.49
CA ARG A 126 4.78 -1.06 -8.41
C ARG A 126 5.82 0.03 -8.56
N ARG A 127 7.07 -0.23 -8.14
CA ARG A 127 8.17 0.69 -8.37
C ARG A 127 8.22 0.90 -9.88
N GLU A 128 7.85 2.09 -10.32
CA GLU A 128 7.99 2.51 -11.70
C GLU A 128 9.49 2.50 -11.96
N ARG A 129 9.98 1.42 -12.57
CA ARG A 129 11.33 1.43 -13.14
C ARG A 129 11.25 2.48 -14.22
N GLY A 130 11.77 3.68 -13.95
CA GLY A 130 11.88 4.73 -14.96
C GLY A 130 12.43 4.09 -16.22
N ARG A 131 11.66 4.14 -17.31
CA ARG A 131 12.11 3.60 -18.59
C ARG A 131 13.44 4.30 -18.89
N ARG A 132 14.52 3.53 -18.95
CA ARG A 132 15.79 4.05 -19.49
C ARG A 132 15.47 4.60 -20.88
N GLY A 133 16.00 5.77 -21.21
CA GLY A 133 15.84 6.35 -22.52
C GLY A 133 16.21 5.32 -23.58
N GLU A 134 15.32 5.13 -24.55
CA GLU A 134 15.51 4.23 -25.70
C GLU A 134 16.77 4.67 -26.46
N VAL A 135 17.78 3.80 -26.52
CA VAL A 135 19.11 4.11 -27.06
C VAL A 135 19.04 4.43 -28.56
N ASP A 136 18.07 3.84 -29.25
CA ASP A 136 17.90 3.93 -30.70
C ASP A 136 17.05 5.14 -31.14
N ARG A 137 16.72 6.06 -30.23
CA ARG A 137 15.93 7.24 -30.58
C ARG A 137 16.78 8.27 -31.34
N PRO A 138 16.26 8.81 -32.46
CA PRO A 138 16.96 9.87 -33.19
C PRO A 138 17.13 11.11 -32.30
N GLY A 139 18.28 11.77 -32.41
CA GLY A 139 18.60 12.99 -31.67
C GLY A 139 17.85 14.25 -32.12
N VAL A 140 17.02 14.13 -33.18
CA VAL A 140 16.25 15.22 -33.78
C VAL A 140 14.76 14.96 -33.57
N GLY A 141 14.00 15.99 -33.17
CA GLY A 141 12.55 15.92 -33.10
C GLY A 141 11.99 15.02 -31.97
N ARG A 142 10.77 14.54 -32.17
CA ARG A 142 10.06 13.62 -31.27
C ARG A 142 9.48 12.47 -32.09
N LEU A 143 10.02 11.26 -31.88
CA LEU A 143 9.49 10.03 -32.46
C LEU A 143 8.27 9.54 -31.65
N LYS A 144 7.11 9.42 -32.31
CA LYS A 144 5.90 8.80 -31.77
C LYS A 144 5.46 7.67 -32.70
N GLY A 145 5.59 6.43 -32.25
CA GLY A 145 5.35 5.27 -33.13
C GLY A 145 6.34 5.31 -34.31
N ALA A 146 5.81 5.33 -35.53
CA ALA A 146 6.59 5.47 -36.77
C ALA A 146 6.67 6.92 -37.31
N GLU A 147 6.02 7.88 -36.65
CA GLU A 147 6.00 9.28 -37.08
C GLU A 147 7.13 10.08 -36.41
N LEU A 148 7.99 10.71 -37.21
CA LEU A 148 9.02 11.63 -36.73
C LEU A 148 8.54 13.08 -36.86
N ARG A 149 8.27 13.73 -35.72
CA ARG A 149 7.88 15.15 -35.69
C ARG A 149 9.10 16.04 -35.51
N ILE A 150 9.39 16.86 -36.50
CA ILE A 150 10.53 17.79 -36.53
C ILE A 150 9.98 19.22 -36.38
N SER A 151 10.62 20.04 -35.53
CA SER A 151 10.23 21.45 -35.39
C SER A 151 10.88 22.32 -36.47
N GLU A 152 10.26 23.43 -36.86
CA GLU A 152 10.86 24.38 -37.81
C GLU A 152 12.25 24.87 -37.37
N ARG A 153 12.49 24.93 -36.05
CA ARG A 153 13.80 25.29 -35.48
C ARG A 153 14.85 24.23 -35.76
N ASP A 154 14.48 22.95 -35.70
CA ASP A 154 15.37 21.83 -36.01
C ASP A 154 15.66 21.79 -37.52
N VAL A 155 14.66 22.02 -38.36
CA VAL A 155 14.82 22.16 -39.82
C VAL A 155 15.81 23.28 -40.14
N LYS A 156 15.57 24.50 -39.64
CA LYS A 156 16.46 25.65 -39.85
C LYS A 156 17.88 25.43 -39.30
N ARG A 157 18.03 24.63 -38.23
CA ARG A 157 19.34 24.28 -37.66
C ARG A 157 20.12 23.32 -38.55
N ILE A 158 19.43 22.39 -39.21
CA ILE A 158 20.01 21.43 -40.15
C ILE A 158 20.32 22.10 -41.49
N GLU A 159 19.45 23.00 -41.96
CA GLU A 159 19.61 23.72 -43.24
C GLU A 159 20.59 24.90 -43.16
N GLY A 160 20.84 25.45 -41.96
CA GLY A 160 21.89 26.45 -41.76
C GLY A 160 23.25 25.88 -42.14
N THR A 161 24.20 26.73 -42.55
CA THR A 161 25.55 26.46 -43.12
C THR A 161 26.54 25.65 -42.24
N ARG A 162 26.04 24.73 -41.42
CA ARG A 162 26.81 23.82 -40.58
C ARG A 162 26.51 22.38 -41.01
N ASP A 163 27.54 21.64 -41.37
CA ASP A 163 27.41 20.23 -41.74
C ASP A 163 26.83 19.40 -40.58
N VAL A 164 26.44 18.15 -40.87
CA VAL A 164 25.89 17.17 -39.89
C VAL A 164 26.76 17.00 -38.62
N PHE A 165 28.04 17.40 -38.67
CA PHE A 165 29.00 17.43 -37.56
C PHE A 165 29.18 18.80 -36.88
N GLY A 166 28.30 19.78 -37.13
CA GLY A 166 28.31 21.10 -36.49
C GLY A 166 29.46 22.04 -36.92
N ARG A 167 30.20 21.71 -37.97
CA ARG A 167 31.31 22.53 -38.48
C ARG A 167 30.78 23.64 -39.37
N LYS A 168 31.19 24.88 -39.10
CA LYS A 168 30.82 26.06 -39.90
C LYS A 168 31.51 25.96 -41.27
N GLY A 169 30.74 25.83 -42.35
CA GLY A 169 31.27 25.89 -43.71
C GLY A 169 32.01 27.22 -43.91
N ARG A 170 33.29 27.16 -44.29
CA ARG A 170 34.01 28.33 -44.79
C ARG A 170 33.48 28.63 -46.19
N LYS A 171 33.10 29.88 -46.41
CA LYS A 171 32.80 30.40 -47.74
C LYS A 171 34.03 30.28 -48.64
#